data_AF-A0A327NVD0-F1
#
_entry.id   AF-A0A327NVD0-F1
#
_cell.length_a   1.000
_cell.length_b   1.000
_cell.length_c   1.000
_cell.angle_alpha   90.00
_cell.angle_beta   90.00
_cell.angle_gamma   90.00
#
_symmetry.space_group_name_H-M   'P 1'
#
loop_
_entity.id
_entity.type
_entity.pdbx_description
1 polymer ?
#
loop_
_entity_poly.entity_id
_entity_poly.type
_entity_poly.pdbx_seq_one_letter_code
_entity_poly.pdbx_strand_id
1 'polypeptide(L)' 'MITIKNKFILLAAGFWLSGIVLILLGAGAKSTHADLAGTLLSIGILAQALGFGFLGFAIMQAVLKKK' A
#
# COMPACT_ATOMS: atom_id res chain seq x y z
N MET A 1 -4.04 12.68 19.26
CA MET A 1 -4.86 11.66 18.60
C MET A 1 -5.13 12.13 17.18
N ILE A 2 -4.44 11.59 16.17
CA ILE A 2 -4.60 12.04 14.78
C ILE A 2 -5.93 11.49 14.28
N THR A 3 -6.99 12.31 14.26
CA THR A 3 -8.31 11.92 13.75
C THR A 3 -8.31 11.90 12.23
N ILE A 4 -7.85 10.79 11.64
CA ILE A 4 -8.09 10.52 10.23
C ILE A 4 -9.58 10.22 10.08
N LYS A 5 -10.35 11.19 9.59
CA LYS A 5 -11.82 11.07 9.44
C LYS A 5 -12.24 9.99 8.43
N ASN A 6 -11.33 9.56 7.54
CA ASN A 6 -11.63 8.61 6.49
C ASN A 6 -10.82 7.32 6.64
N LYS A 7 -11.50 6.24 7.06
CA LYS A 7 -10.91 4.89 7.22
C LYS A 7 -10.17 4.38 5.98
N PHE A 8 -10.56 4.82 4.79
CA PHE A 8 -9.91 4.42 3.54
C PHE A 8 -8.55 5.09 3.32
N ILE A 9 -8.35 6.30 3.85
CA ILE A 9 -7.03 6.96 3.84
C ILE A 9 -6.08 6.22 4.79
N LEU A 10 -6.57 5.80 5.96
CA LEU A 10 -5.78 5.01 6.89
C LEU A 10 -5.42 3.64 6.31
N LEU A 11 -6.37 2.97 5.64
CA LEU A 11 -6.11 1.73 4.89
C LEU A 11 -5.05 1.95 3.80
N ALA A 12 -5.17 3.01 2.99
CA ALA A 12 -4.19 3.34 1.96
C ALA A 12 -2.78 3.50 2.54
N ALA A 13 -2.64 4.27 3.62
CA ALA A 13 -1.37 4.46 4.30
C ALA A 13 -0.79 3.14 4.86
N GLY A 14 -1.63 2.28 5.44
CA GLY A 14 -1.22 0.96 5.92
C GLY A 14 -0.68 0.07 4.81
N PHE A 15 -1.35 0.04 3.65
CA PHE A 15 -0.92 -0.71 2.47
C PHE A 15 0.37 -0.16 1.85
N TRP A 16 0.55 1.16 1.81
CA TRP A 16 1.79 1.74 1.32
C TRP A 16 2.98 1.48 2.23
N LEU A 17 2.81 1.61 3.55
CA LEU A 17 3.89 1.34 4.50
C LEU A 17 4.30 -0.14 4.47
N SER A 18 3.35 -1.06 4.49
CA SER A 18 3.66 -2.49 4.38
C SER A 18 4.27 -2.83 3.02
N GLY A 19 3.77 -2.23 1.94
CA GLY A 19 4.32 -2.41 0.60
C GLY A 19 5.77 -1.94 0.49
N ILE A 20 6.12 -0.78 1.06
CA ILE A 20 7.51 -0.27 1.08
C ILE A 20 8.40 -1.25 1.82
N VAL A 21 7.99 -1.73 3.00
CA VAL A 21 8.76 -2.69 3.79
C VAL A 21 9.02 -3.96 3.00
N LEU A 22 7.99 -4.54 2.36
CA LEU A 22 8.14 -5.75 1.56
C LEU A 22 9.04 -5.54 0.35
N ILE A 23 8.96 -4.39 -0.33
CA ILE A 23 9.83 -4.07 -1.46
C ILE A 23 11.29 -3.95 -1.01
N LEU A 24 11.55 -3.26 0.10
CA LEU A 24 12.91 -3.10 0.63
C LEU A 24 13.50 -4.45 1.08
N LEU A 25 12.71 -5.28 1.75
CA LEU A 25 13.13 -6.64 2.14
C LEU A 25 13.38 -7.53 0.91
N GLY A 26 12.50 -7.48 -0.09
CA GLY A 26 12.67 -8.22 -1.33
C GLY A 26 13.91 -7.77 -2.13
N ALA A 27 14.16 -6.47 -2.21
CA ALA A 27 15.36 -5.93 -2.83
C ALA A 27 16.64 -6.37 -2.10
N GLY A 28 16.63 -6.35 -0.76
CA GLY A 28 17.75 -6.81 0.06
C GLY A 28 18.00 -8.32 -0.02
N ALA A 29 16.95 -9.12 -0.20
CA ALA A 29 17.04 -10.58 -0.32
C ALA A 29 17.48 -11.06 -1.72
N LYS A 30 17.55 -10.18 -2.73
CA LYS A 30 17.77 -10.55 -4.13
C LYS A 30 19.07 -11.33 -4.38
N SER A 31 20.12 -11.06 -3.59
CA SER A 31 21.44 -11.69 -3.75
C SER A 31 21.60 -13.02 -3.01
N THR A 32 20.80 -13.27 -1.97
CA THR A 32 20.92 -14.46 -1.09
C THR A 32 19.75 -15.43 -1.21
N HIS A 33 18.55 -14.92 -1.51
CA HIS A 33 17.32 -15.72 -1.60
C HIS A 33 16.41 -15.21 -2.73
N ALA A 34 16.75 -15.55 -3.97
CA ALA A 34 16.07 -15.06 -5.17
C ALA A 34 14.56 -15.38 -5.22
N ASP A 35 14.14 -16.57 -4.79
CA ASP A 35 12.72 -16.97 -4.78
C ASP A 35 11.88 -16.14 -3.78
N LEU A 36 12.44 -15.90 -2.59
CA LEU A 36 11.83 -15.04 -1.58
C LEU A 36 11.81 -13.58 -2.04
N ALA A 37 12.87 -13.11 -2.68
CA ALA A 37 12.95 -11.77 -3.23
C ALA A 37 11.84 -11.50 -4.25
N GLY A 38 11.60 -12.42 -5.18
CA GLY A 38 10.53 -12.33 -6.16
C GLY A 38 9.15 -12.21 -5.49
N THR A 39 8.87 -13.10 -4.53
CA THR A 39 7.60 -13.11 -3.81
C THR A 39 7.37 -11.82 -3.01
N LEU A 40 8.38 -11.38 -2.25
CA LEU A 40 8.30 -10.15 -1.45
C LEU A 40 8.08 -8.90 -2.32
N LEU A 41 8.78 -8.82 -3.47
CA LEU A 41 8.60 -7.73 -4.42
C LEU A 41 7.18 -7.74 -5.02
N SER A 42 6.67 -8.89 -5.45
CA SER A 42 5.32 -9.00 -6.01
C SER A 42 4.24 -8.62 -5.00
N ILE A 43 4.32 -9.14 -3.77
CA ILE A 43 3.36 -8.79 -2.71
C ILE A 43 3.48 -7.30 -2.36
N GLY A 44 4.71 -6.77 -2.28
CA GLY A 44 4.95 -5.35 -2.00
C GLY A 44 4.34 -4.44 -3.06
N ILE A 45 4.50 -4.76 -4.35
CA ILE A 45 3.89 -4.02 -5.47
C ILE A 45 2.36 -4.12 -5.43
N LEU A 46 1.80 -5.29 -5.14
CA LEU A 46 0.35 -5.47 -4.97
C LEU A 46 -0.18 -4.62 -3.82
N ALA A 47 0.54 -4.58 -2.69
CA ALA A 47 0.20 -3.70 -1.58
C ALA A 47 0.23 -2.21 -1.99
N GLN A 48 1.22 -1.79 -2.78
CA GLN A 48 1.24 -0.42 -3.33
C GLN A 48 0.00 -0.13 -4.19
N ALA A 49 -0.35 -1.03 -5.10
CA ALA A 49 -1.50 -0.89 -5.98
C ALA A 49 -2.81 -0.81 -5.19
N LEU A 50 -2.98 -1.64 -4.16
CA LEU A 50 -4.14 -1.58 -3.25
C LEU A 50 -4.19 -0.25 -2.51
N GLY A 51 -3.05 0.24 -2.02
CA GLY A 51 -2.96 1.56 -1.36
C GLY A 51 -3.44 2.70 -2.26
N PHE A 52 -2.99 2.74 -3.51
CA PHE A 52 -3.47 3.70 -4.50
C PHE A 52 -4.96 3.53 -4.83
N GLY A 53 -5.45 2.30 -4.89
CA GLY A 53 -6.87 1.99 -5.07
C GLY A 53 -7.73 2.57 -3.94
N PHE A 54 -7.34 2.38 -2.67
CA PHE A 54 -8.05 2.93 -1.52
C PHE A 54 -8.01 4.46 -1.48
N LEU A 55 -6.88 5.07 -1.86
CA LEU A 55 -6.80 6.53 -1.97
C LEU A 55 -7.77 7.04 -3.05
N GLY A 56 -7.75 6.44 -4.25
CA GLY A 56 -8.66 6.81 -5.34
C GLY A 56 -10.13 6.69 -4.92
N PHE A 57 -10.47 5.61 -4.22
CA PHE A 57 -11.80 5.42 -3.64
C PHE A 57 -12.16 6.50 -2.61
N ALA A 58 -11.23 6.85 -1.72
CA ALA A 58 -11.43 7.91 -0.72
C ALA A 58 -11.69 9.27 -1.38
N ILE A 59 -10.94 9.59 -2.44
CA ILE A 59 -11.11 10.82 -3.23
C ILE A 59 -12.48 10.82 -3.92
N MET A 60 -12.84 9.74 -4.60
CA MET A 60 -14.15 9.64 -5.27
C MET A 60 -15.30 9.79 -4.27
N GLN A 61 -15.21 9.18 -3.09
CA GLN A 61 -16.21 9.39 -2.05
C GLN A 61 -16.31 10.84 -1.60
N ALA A 62 -15.19 11.55 -1.47
CA ALA A 62 -15.19 12.95 -1.07
C ALA A 62 -15.78 13.87 -2.16
N VAL A 63 -15.49 13.59 -3.43
CA VAL A 63 -15.97 14.38 -4.57
C VAL A 63 -17.45 14.11 -4.85
N LEU A 64 -17.89 12.84 -4.82
CA LEU A 64 -19.26 12.42 -5.16
C LEU A 64 -20.25 12.59 -3.99
N LYS A 65 -19.78 12.77 -2.75
CA LYS A 65 -20.66 13.11 -1.61
C LYS A 65 -21.18 14.55 -1.62
N LYS A 66 -21.03 15.29 -2.72
CA LYS A 66 -21.74 16.57 -2.91
C LYS A 66 -23.23 16.31 -3.15
N LYS A 67 -23.99 16.25 -2.05
CA LYS A 67 -25.39 16.68 -1.97
C LYS A 67 -25.53 17.56 -0.74
#